data_AF-A0AAJ6JFX6-F1
#
_entry.id   AF-A0AAJ6JFX6-F1
#
_cell.length_a   1.000
_cell.length_b   1.000
_cell.length_c   1.000
_cell.angle_alpha   90.00
_cell.angle_beta   90.00
_cell.angle_gamma   90.00
#
_symmetry.space_group_name_H-M   'P 1'
#
loop_
_entity.id
_entity.type
_entity.pdbx_description
1 polymer ?
#
loop_
_entity_poly.entity_id
_entity_poly.type
_entity_poly.pdbx_seq_one_letter_code
_entity_poly.pdbx_strand_id
1 'polypeptide(L)'
;MLRWVKPGGKQFQIELRRGEHYEPDFVVETKAEKLIVEIKVRRDLEDGTVKAKAKAARTWVGHANDHAKTYGGKPWCYVLIPHDAMLENVTLAGLAAKFWSNSDHRRARARVKGAEPTRISRYDSS
;
A
#
# COMPACT_ATOMS: atom_id res chain seq x y z
N MET A 1 -4.53 0.98 12.71
CA MET A 1 -5.03 1.50 11.42
C MET A 1 -5.64 2.88 11.68
N LEU A 2 -5.46 3.86 10.78
CA LEU A 2 -6.01 5.21 10.98
C LEU A 2 -7.34 5.40 10.26
N ARG A 3 -7.42 5.01 8.98
CA ARG A 3 -8.66 4.99 8.20
C ARG A 3 -8.57 4.00 7.04
N TRP A 4 -9.72 3.60 6.50
CA TRP A 4 -9.83 2.95 5.21
C TRP A 4 -10.96 3.57 4.41
N VAL A 5 -10.87 3.47 3.09
CA VAL A 5 -11.92 3.90 2.17
C VAL A 5 -11.94 2.97 0.96
N LYS A 6 -13.14 2.69 0.44
CA LYS A 6 -13.30 2.26 -0.94
C LYS A 6 -13.39 3.53 -1.79
N PRO A 7 -12.38 3.86 -2.60
CA PRO A 7 -12.33 5.15 -3.28
C PRO A 7 -13.52 5.33 -4.22
N GLY A 8 -13.99 6.57 -4.31
CA GLY A 8 -14.97 6.95 -5.32
C GLY A 8 -14.31 7.05 -6.70
N GLY A 9 -15.13 6.95 -7.75
CA GLY A 9 -14.61 7.02 -9.11
C GLY A 9 -13.81 8.29 -9.38
N LYS A 10 -12.69 8.13 -10.08
CA LYS A 10 -11.70 9.19 -10.42
C LYS A 10 -10.90 9.78 -9.24
N GLN A 11 -11.09 9.32 -8.00
CA GLN A 11 -10.28 9.79 -6.87
C GLN A 11 -8.83 9.30 -6.94
N PHE A 12 -8.61 8.15 -7.59
CA PHE A 12 -7.29 7.63 -7.94
C PHE A 12 -7.20 7.50 -9.46
N GLN A 13 -6.27 8.21 -10.08
CA GLN A 13 -6.00 8.10 -11.51
C GLN A 13 -4.98 7.01 -11.79
N ILE A 14 -5.38 5.75 -11.61
CA ILE A 14 -4.52 4.61 -11.95
C ILE A 14 -4.84 4.16 -13.37
N GLU A 15 -3.94 4.48 -14.30
CA GLU A 15 -4.09 4.15 -15.71
C GLU A 15 -3.73 2.68 -15.96
N LEU A 16 -4.72 1.89 -16.39
CA LEU A 16 -4.54 0.48 -16.78
C LEU A 16 -4.05 0.37 -18.22
N ARG A 17 -4.73 1.10 -19.11
CA ARG A 17 -4.43 1.27 -20.54
C ARG A 17 -4.81 2.69 -20.92
N ARG A 18 -4.39 3.14 -22.10
CA ARG A 18 -4.68 4.49 -22.58
C ARG A 18 -6.18 4.79 -22.53
N GLY A 19 -6.57 5.69 -21.63
CA GLY A 19 -7.98 6.07 -21.42
C GLY A 19 -8.82 5.11 -20.56
N GLU A 20 -8.23 4.02 -20.06
CA GLU A 20 -8.89 3.08 -19.14
C GLU A 20 -8.27 3.23 -17.75
N HIS A 21 -9.10 3.65 -16.79
CA HIS A 21 -8.71 3.75 -15.38
C HIS A 21 -9.29 2.57 -14.61
N TYR A 22 -8.52 2.04 -13.66
CA TYR A 22 -9.06 1.08 -12.71
C TYR A 22 -9.16 1.71 -11.32
N GLU A 23 -10.22 1.34 -10.60
CA GLU A 23 -10.46 1.74 -9.23
C GLU A 23 -10.01 0.63 -8.28
N PRO A 24 -9.16 0.93 -7.29
CA PRO A 24 -8.74 -0.09 -6.34
C PRO A 24 -9.86 -0.44 -5.35
N ASP A 25 -9.87 -1.68 -4.88
CA ASP A 25 -10.89 -2.20 -3.95
C ASP A 25 -10.84 -1.46 -2.60
N PHE A 26 -9.63 -1.27 -2.05
CA PHE A 26 -9.43 -0.58 -0.77
C PHE A 26 -8.18 0.30 -0.77
N VAL A 27 -8.29 1.44 -0.11
CA VAL A 27 -7.15 2.26 0.30
C VAL A 27 -7.13 2.38 1.81
N VAL A 28 -6.02 1.99 2.42
CA VAL A 28 -5.83 2.01 3.88
C VAL A 28 -4.72 2.97 4.24
N GLU A 29 -4.97 3.85 5.21
CA GLU A 29 -3.93 4.67 5.81
C GLU A 29 -3.60 4.16 7.22
N THR A 30 -2.32 3.94 7.45
CA THR A 30 -1.75 3.60 8.76
C THR A 30 -0.92 4.77 9.30
N LYS A 31 -0.36 4.61 10.49
CA LYS A 31 0.60 5.59 11.03
C LYS A 31 1.87 5.67 10.19
N ALA A 32 2.30 4.56 9.59
CA ALA A 32 3.56 4.46 8.85
C ALA A 32 3.41 4.69 7.33
N GLU A 33 2.33 4.24 6.73
CA GLU A 33 2.20 4.15 5.26
C GLU A 33 0.75 4.19 4.78
N LYS A 34 0.56 4.39 3.48
CA LYS A 34 -0.69 4.23 2.76
C LYS A 34 -0.62 2.97 1.88
N LEU A 35 -1.71 2.21 1.82
CA LEU A 35 -1.78 0.93 1.14
C LEU A 35 -2.92 0.95 0.13
N ILE A 36 -2.65 0.50 -1.09
CA ILE A 36 -3.66 -0.03 -2.00
C ILE A 36 -3.76 -1.53 -1.75
N VAL A 37 -4.95 -2.02 -1.42
CA VAL A 37 -5.19 -3.43 -1.08
C VAL A 37 -6.23 -4.01 -2.03
N GLU A 38 -5.84 -5.08 -2.71
CA GLU A 38 -6.70 -5.87 -3.60
C GLU A 38 -6.85 -7.27 -3.03
N ILE A 39 -8.09 -7.79 -2.99
CA ILE A 39 -8.35 -9.18 -2.59
C ILE A 39 -8.90 -9.92 -3.81
N LYS A 40 -8.32 -11.06 -4.16
CA LYS A 40 -8.74 -11.87 -5.31
C LYS A 40 -8.80 -13.35 -4.98
N VAL A 41 -9.62 -14.11 -5.71
CA VAL A 41 -9.59 -15.57 -5.58
C VAL A 41 -8.26 -16.11 -6.08
N ARG A 42 -7.75 -17.17 -5.43
CA ARG A 42 -6.37 -17.66 -5.68
C ARG A 42 -6.12 -18.00 -7.14
N ARG A 43 -7.09 -18.64 -7.79
CA ARG A 43 -7.00 -19.03 -9.21
C ARG A 43 -6.88 -17.83 -10.16
N ASP A 44 -7.39 -16.66 -9.76
CA ASP A 44 -7.38 -15.45 -10.58
C ASP A 44 -6.06 -14.67 -10.40
N LEU A 45 -5.18 -15.03 -9.46
CA LEU A 45 -3.89 -14.34 -9.31
C LEU A 45 -3.01 -14.48 -10.56
N GLU A 46 -3.19 -15.56 -11.31
CA GLU A 46 -2.47 -15.79 -12.56
C GLU A 46 -3.16 -15.20 -13.79
N ASP A 47 -4.39 -14.69 -13.63
CA ASP A 47 -5.17 -14.08 -14.70
C ASP A 47 -4.49 -12.83 -15.27
N GLY A 48 -4.52 -12.70 -16.60
CA GLY A 48 -3.88 -11.61 -17.32
C GLY A 48 -4.41 -10.23 -16.94
N THR A 49 -5.72 -10.13 -16.66
CA THR A 49 -6.36 -8.87 -16.24
C THR A 49 -5.96 -8.50 -14.82
N VAL A 50 -5.92 -9.47 -13.91
CA VAL A 50 -5.45 -9.25 -12.53
C VAL A 50 -3.97 -8.81 -12.52
N LYS A 51 -3.12 -9.46 -13.32
CA LYS A 51 -1.72 -9.07 -13.50
C LYS A 51 -1.57 -7.68 -14.09
N ALA A 52 -2.37 -7.32 -15.09
CA ALA A 52 -2.35 -5.99 -15.69
C ALA A 52 -2.73 -4.89 -14.68
N LYS A 53 -3.80 -5.11 -13.90
CA LYS A 53 -4.20 -4.20 -12.82
C LYS A 53 -3.13 -4.08 -11.74
N ALA A 54 -2.55 -5.20 -11.31
CA ALA A 54 -1.46 -5.21 -10.34
C ALA A 54 -0.22 -4.44 -10.86
N LYS A 55 0.11 -4.58 -12.14
CA LYS A 55 1.20 -3.80 -12.77
C LYS A 55 0.90 -2.30 -12.74
N ALA A 56 -0.30 -1.91 -13.17
CA ALA A 56 -0.72 -0.50 -13.16
C ALA A 56 -0.72 0.10 -11.73
N ALA A 57 -1.18 -0.67 -10.73
CA ALA A 57 -1.10 -0.30 -9.31
C ALA A 57 0.33 0.01 -8.86
N ARG A 58 1.27 -0.87 -9.18
CA ARG A 58 2.67 -0.73 -8.78
C ARG A 58 3.32 0.47 -9.44
N THR A 59 3.05 0.70 -10.72
CA THR A 59 3.52 1.90 -11.43
C THR A 59 3.03 3.17 -10.73
N TRP A 60 1.73 3.24 -10.43
CA TRP A 60 1.16 4.39 -9.73
C TRP A 60 1.74 4.58 -8.33
N VAL A 61 1.93 3.50 -7.56
CA VAL A 61 2.60 3.54 -6.25
C VAL A 61 4.03 4.08 -6.37
N GLY A 62 4.74 3.77 -7.45
CA GLY A 62 6.05 4.37 -7.76
C GLY A 62 5.97 5.89 -7.86
N HIS A 63 5.10 6.41 -8.74
CA HIS A 63 4.90 7.85 -8.92
C HIS A 63 4.43 8.54 -7.63
N ALA A 64 3.49 7.92 -6.90
CA ALA A 64 2.99 8.44 -5.64
C ALA A 64 4.09 8.51 -4.57
N ASN A 65 5.03 7.56 -4.57
CA ASN A 65 6.19 7.57 -3.69
C ASN A 65 7.22 8.63 -4.09
N ASP A 66 7.45 8.86 -5.39
CA ASP A 66 8.35 9.92 -5.83
C ASP A 66 7.82 11.30 -5.45
N HIS A 67 6.51 11.51 -5.59
CA HIS A 67 5.85 12.70 -5.04
C HIS A 67 5.97 12.76 -3.51
N ALA A 68 5.69 11.66 -2.80
CA ALA A 68 5.78 11.64 -1.33
C ALA A 68 7.18 11.96 -0.81
N LYS A 69 8.25 11.48 -1.45
CA LYS A 69 9.64 11.81 -1.08
C LYS A 69 9.90 13.31 -1.22
N THR A 70 9.39 13.93 -2.27
CA THR A 70 9.58 15.37 -2.53
C THR A 70 8.84 16.25 -1.51
N TYR A 71 7.67 15.83 -1.05
CA TYR A 71 6.80 16.64 -0.19
C TYR A 71 6.64 16.11 1.25
N GLY A 72 7.52 15.19 1.69
CA GLY A 72 7.48 14.64 3.05
C GLY A 72 6.25 13.78 3.37
N GLY A 73 5.61 13.21 2.34
CA GLY A 73 4.44 12.35 2.47
C GLY A 73 4.77 10.96 2.99
N LYS A 74 3.76 10.26 3.53
CA LYS A 74 3.87 8.83 3.86
C LYS A 74 4.14 7.99 2.60
N PRO A 75 4.97 6.94 2.69
CA PRO A 75 5.17 6.01 1.60
C PRO A 75 3.86 5.28 1.25
N TRP A 76 3.77 4.89 -0.02
CA TRP A 76 2.71 4.08 -0.60
C TRP A 76 3.17 2.66 -0.85
N CYS A 77 2.27 1.71 -0.67
CA CYS A 77 2.47 0.29 -0.93
C CYS A 77 1.27 -0.31 -1.66
N TYR A 78 1.51 -1.34 -2.47
CA TYR A 78 0.49 -2.16 -3.11
C TYR A 78 0.53 -3.59 -2.57
N VAL A 79 -0.63 -4.13 -2.21
CA VAL A 79 -0.78 -5.50 -1.69
C VAL A 79 -1.89 -6.22 -2.46
N LEU A 80 -1.55 -7.39 -3.01
CA LEU A 80 -2.51 -8.29 -3.67
C LEU A 80 -2.63 -9.57 -2.82
N ILE A 81 -3.79 -9.75 -2.20
CA ILE A 81 -4.03 -10.79 -1.20
C ILE A 81 -4.95 -11.86 -1.80
N PRO A 82 -4.57 -13.15 -1.79
CA PRO A 82 -5.52 -14.21 -2.08
C PRO A 82 -6.58 -14.29 -0.97
N HIS A 83 -7.85 -14.38 -1.33
CA HIS A 83 -8.96 -14.38 -0.38
C HIS A 83 -8.85 -15.47 0.72
N ASP A 84 -8.27 -16.62 0.40
CA ASP A 84 -8.09 -17.74 1.32
C ASP A 84 -6.97 -17.52 2.36
N ALA A 85 -6.22 -16.42 2.26
CA ALA A 85 -5.27 -16.00 3.28
C ALA A 85 -5.90 -15.11 4.37
N MET A 86 -7.18 -14.73 4.22
CA MET A 86 -7.93 -13.92 5.18
C MET A 86 -8.47 -14.80 6.33
N LEU A 87 -7.59 -15.24 7.22
CA LEU A 87 -7.96 -15.99 8.43
C LEU A 87 -8.42 -15.06 9.56
N GLU A 88 -9.13 -15.57 10.57
CA GLU A 88 -9.65 -14.74 11.68
C GLU A 88 -8.56 -14.04 12.50
N ASN A 89 -7.35 -14.60 12.55
CA ASN A 89 -6.24 -14.11 13.38
C ASN A 89 -5.15 -13.35 12.60
N VAL A 90 -5.34 -13.05 11.32
CA VAL A 90 -4.34 -12.28 10.55
C VAL A 90 -4.54 -10.78 10.72
N THR A 91 -3.43 -10.06 10.77
CA THR A 91 -3.44 -8.59 10.77
C THR A 91 -3.13 -8.06 9.38
N LEU A 92 -3.64 -6.86 9.04
CA LEU A 92 -3.29 -6.20 7.78
C LEU A 92 -1.77 -6.02 7.64
N ALA A 93 -1.06 -5.73 8.73
CA ALA A 93 0.40 -5.62 8.71
C ALA A 93 1.08 -6.97 8.40
N GLY A 94 0.56 -8.08 8.93
CA GLY A 94 1.04 -9.42 8.61
C GLY A 94 0.75 -9.83 7.16
N LEU A 95 -0.46 -9.54 6.68
CA LEU A 95 -0.85 -9.76 5.29
C LEU A 95 -0.02 -8.90 4.33
N ALA A 96 0.16 -7.62 4.62
CA ALA A 96 1.04 -6.75 3.88
C ALA A 96 2.47 -7.32 3.91
N ALA A 97 3.05 -7.65 5.06
CA ALA A 97 4.39 -8.23 5.10
C ALA A 97 4.55 -9.53 4.26
N LYS A 98 3.49 -10.34 4.16
CA LYS A 98 3.48 -11.61 3.41
C LYS A 98 3.24 -11.45 1.91
N PHE A 99 2.36 -10.53 1.52
CA PHE A 99 1.86 -10.37 0.14
C PHE A 99 2.25 -9.02 -0.49
N TRP A 100 3.04 -8.22 0.22
CA TRP A 100 3.67 -7.03 -0.32
C TRP A 100 4.48 -7.42 -1.55
N SER A 101 4.17 -6.80 -2.68
CA SER A 101 4.95 -6.98 -3.89
C SER A 101 5.78 -5.74 -4.17
N ASN A 102 7.03 -5.75 -3.72
CA ASN A 102 8.02 -4.82 -4.20
C ASN A 102 8.82 -5.56 -5.25
N SER A 103 8.70 -5.13 -6.50
CA SER A 103 9.65 -5.50 -7.55
C SER A 103 11.08 -4.97 -7.25
N ASP A 104 11.31 -4.29 -6.11
CA ASP A 104 12.62 -3.97 -5.57
C ASP A 104 12.84 -4.66 -4.22
N HIS A 105 13.48 -5.83 -4.28
CA HIS A 105 13.90 -6.61 -3.13
C HIS A 105 14.86 -5.84 -2.19
N ARG A 106 14.66 -6.03 -0.88
CA ARG A 106 15.59 -5.84 0.27
C ARG A 106 15.90 -4.47 0.89
N ARG A 107 15.65 -3.29 0.31
CA ARG A 107 16.17 -2.03 0.95
C ARG A 107 15.29 -1.31 1.98
N ALA A 108 13.97 -1.49 2.02
CA ALA A 108 13.12 -0.61 2.83
C ALA A 108 13.05 -0.96 4.33
N ARG A 109 13.14 -2.24 4.72
CA ARG A 109 13.05 -2.64 6.14
C ARG A 109 14.35 -2.48 6.94
N ALA A 110 15.48 -2.23 6.28
CA ALA A 110 16.76 -2.02 6.97
C ALA A 110 16.84 -0.66 7.71
N ARG A 111 15.95 0.31 7.41
CA ARG A 111 16.04 1.67 7.97
C ARG A 111 15.22 1.94 9.24
N VAL A 112 14.43 0.97 9.73
CA VAL A 112 13.59 1.17 10.94
C VAL A 112 14.12 0.43 12.18
N LYS A 113 15.24 -0.29 12.08
CA LYS A 113 15.86 -0.97 13.24
C LYS A 113 16.76 -0.08 14.13
N GLY A 114 16.70 1.24 13.99
CA GLY A 114 17.58 2.16 14.74
C GLY A 114 16.94 3.45 15.24
N ALA A 115 15.61 3.59 15.21
CA ALA A 115 14.99 4.72 15.89
C ALA A 115 14.91 4.40 17.39
N GLU A 116 15.84 4.97 18.17
CA GLU A 116 15.71 5.06 19.62
C GLU A 116 14.31 5.57 19.99
N PRO A 117 13.71 5.12 21.11
CA PRO A 117 12.47 5.68 21.59
C PRO A 117 12.72 7.14 21.93
N THR A 118 12.28 8.06 21.06
CA THR A 118 12.35 9.49 21.35
C THR A 118 11.57 9.75 22.62
N ARG A 119 12.33 10.00 23.69
CA ARG A 119 11.86 10.47 24.98
C ARG A 119 11.09 11.77 24.73
N ILE A 120 9.81 11.77 25.03
CA ILE A 120 8.99 12.98 25.00
C ILE A 120 9.57 13.93 26.04
N SER A 121 10.34 14.93 25.59
CA SER A 121 10.65 16.10 26.41
C SER A 121 9.49 17.06 26.34
N ARG A 122 9.05 17.48 27.52
CA ARG A 122 8.01 18.47 27.78
C ARG A 122 8.26 19.73 26.96
N TYR A 123 7.21 20.30 26.38
CA TYR A 123 7.11 21.75 26.31
C TYR A 123 6.19 22.19 27.43
N ASP A 124 6.83 22.79 28.44
CA ASP A 124 6.20 23.65 29.43
C ASP A 124 5.92 25.01 28.79
N SER A 125 4.97 25.68 29.41
CA SER A 125 4.25 26.90 29.09
C SER A 125 5.13 28.15 29.09
N SER A 126 4.80 29.11 28.22
CA SER A 126 4.45 30.52 28.52
C SER A 126 4.25 31.32 27.24
#